data_AF-A0A397HIV9-F1
#
_entry.id   AF-A0A397HIV9-F1
#
_cell.length_a   1.000
_cell.length_b   1.000
_cell.length_c   1.000
_cell.angle_alpha   90.00
_cell.angle_beta   90.00
_cell.angle_gamma   90.00
#
_symmetry.space_group_name_H-M   'P 1'
#
loop_
_entity.id
_entity.type
_entity.pdbx_description
1 polymer ?
#
loop_
_entity_poly.entity_id
_entity_poly.type
_entity_poly.pdbx_seq_one_letter_code
_entity_poly.pdbx_strand_id
1 'polypeptide(L)'
;MGSETSTVVDEGTAPSVLEARNIEAVAKYMKEKDVRRIVVMVGAGISTSAGIPDFRSPETGLYSNLAFLDLPEPEDVFDISFFRENPRPFYALARELAPGRYRPTIAHSFVKLLHDKGLLLKHFTQNIDCLERLAGVPGEKIVEAHGSFASQKCIDCKAAYPEPQMKEAIAKGEVPYCPHCNGFVKPDIVFFGEALPEEFHSNRSLPEQADLCIVMGTSLSVQPFASLPVFCPEGIPRVLINMERVGGMGSRPDDVLLLGDCDAGVRKFARALGWEQELEALWESTNPDKEAREAENAPLWMRDERLQDEVERLTEKVDRALELSGAYRDRVRQQLDRHSQKEASIRQGTAAAHALSSKQPLGQSSGISRDEETDGRLAQDEPVNGDVKARELQPTAVHDSEGGLGHVFPHLDSQRKESSAM
;
A
#
# COMPACT_ATOMS: atom_id res chain seq x y z
N MET A 1 -13.56 28.77 -3.97
CA MET A 1 -14.98 29.02 -3.65
C MET A 1 -15.48 27.83 -2.84
N GLY A 2 -15.63 27.81 -1.51
CA GLY A 2 -15.11 28.61 -0.42
C GLY A 2 -14.91 27.63 0.75
N SER A 3 -13.86 27.81 1.54
CA SER A 3 -13.67 27.09 2.80
C SER A 3 -14.62 27.69 3.84
N GLU A 4 -15.90 27.37 3.73
CA GLU A 4 -16.85 27.69 4.78
C GLU A 4 -16.61 26.72 5.93
N THR A 5 -15.91 27.20 6.96
CA THR A 5 -15.89 26.57 8.28
C THR A 5 -17.34 26.45 8.74
N SER A 6 -17.93 25.27 8.55
CA SER A 6 -19.29 24.96 8.98
C SER A 6 -19.38 25.24 10.48
N THR A 7 -20.05 26.34 10.84
CA THR A 7 -20.29 26.74 12.22
C THR A 7 -21.04 25.60 12.91
N VAL A 8 -20.47 25.13 14.03
CA VAL A 8 -21.14 24.14 14.86
C VAL A 8 -22.41 24.77 15.40
N VAL A 9 -23.51 24.03 15.36
CA VAL A 9 -24.75 24.49 15.99
C VAL A 9 -24.49 24.60 17.49
N ASP A 10 -24.70 25.81 18.02
CA ASP A 10 -24.54 26.12 19.43
C ASP A 10 -25.19 25.04 20.31
N GLU A 11 -24.51 24.59 21.36
CA GLU A 11 -24.99 23.52 22.24
C GLU A 11 -26.35 23.83 22.89
N GLY A 12 -26.70 25.12 23.01
CA GLY A 12 -28.01 25.57 23.50
C GLY A 12 -29.15 25.50 22.47
N THR A 13 -28.86 25.27 21.19
CA THR A 13 -29.89 25.14 20.14
C THR A 13 -30.67 23.82 20.33
N ALA A 14 -31.97 23.89 20.54
CA ALA A 14 -32.78 22.66 20.65
C ALA A 14 -32.83 21.92 19.30
N PRO A 15 -32.79 20.57 19.28
CA PRO A 15 -33.06 19.82 18.06
C PRO A 15 -34.48 20.12 17.55
N SER A 16 -34.70 20.01 16.24
CA SER A 16 -35.99 20.33 15.64
C SER A 16 -36.92 19.12 15.54
N VAL A 17 -36.35 17.93 15.46
CA VAL A 17 -37.05 16.66 15.23
C VAL A 17 -36.73 15.63 16.31
N LEU A 18 -35.47 15.54 16.73
CA LEU A 18 -35.06 14.67 17.83
C LEU A 18 -35.45 15.26 19.19
N GLU A 19 -35.70 14.41 20.19
CA GLU A 19 -35.94 14.89 21.56
C GLU A 19 -34.67 15.38 22.27
N ALA A 20 -33.50 14.88 21.83
CA ALA A 20 -32.18 15.26 22.32
C ALA A 20 -31.10 14.92 21.27
N ARG A 21 -29.92 15.54 21.35
CA ARG A 21 -28.77 15.23 20.47
C ARG A 21 -27.96 14.05 21.01
N ASN A 22 -28.60 12.89 21.16
CA ASN A 22 -27.94 11.67 21.59
C ASN A 22 -28.45 10.46 20.82
N ILE A 23 -27.77 9.33 20.96
CA ILE A 23 -28.06 8.14 20.16
C ILE A 23 -29.36 7.46 20.59
N GLU A 24 -29.73 7.61 21.86
CA GLU A 24 -30.99 7.11 22.42
C GLU A 24 -32.19 7.81 21.76
N ALA A 25 -32.11 9.13 21.55
CA ALA A 25 -33.12 9.90 20.82
C ALA A 25 -33.22 9.49 19.35
N VAL A 26 -32.09 9.16 18.70
CA VAL A 26 -32.11 8.64 17.32
C VAL A 26 -32.77 7.25 17.28
N ALA A 27 -32.44 6.36 18.22
CA ALA A 27 -33.06 5.04 18.30
C ALA A 27 -34.57 5.12 18.56
N LYS A 28 -35.01 6.08 19.39
CA LYS A 28 -36.44 6.39 19.59
C LYS A 28 -37.09 6.95 18.32
N TYR A 29 -36.45 7.91 17.68
CA TYR A 29 -36.90 8.48 16.40
C TYR A 29 -37.11 7.39 15.33
N MET A 30 -36.17 6.45 15.20
CA MET A 30 -36.28 5.33 14.27
C MET A 30 -37.54 4.49 14.49
N LYS A 31 -37.92 4.28 15.76
CA LYS A 31 -39.11 3.52 16.14
C LYS A 31 -40.40 4.32 15.93
N GLU A 32 -40.43 5.58 16.36
CA GLU A 32 -41.64 6.43 16.32
C GLU A 32 -42.01 6.91 14.92
N LYS A 33 -41.00 7.17 14.07
CA LYS A 33 -41.21 7.63 12.69
C LYS A 33 -41.24 6.50 11.66
N ASP A 34 -41.17 5.25 12.11
CA ASP A 34 -41.08 4.07 11.25
C ASP A 34 -40.02 4.26 10.15
N VAL A 35 -38.78 4.56 10.55
CA VAL A 35 -37.67 4.78 9.60
C VAL A 35 -37.47 3.53 8.77
N ARG A 36 -37.49 3.64 7.43
CA ARG A 36 -37.29 2.50 6.50
C ARG A 36 -36.19 2.72 5.47
N ARG A 37 -35.72 3.96 5.31
CA ARG A 37 -34.75 4.34 4.28
C ARG A 37 -33.50 4.94 4.90
N ILE A 38 -32.60 4.09 5.35
CA ILE A 38 -31.32 4.52 5.93
C ILE A 38 -30.26 4.51 4.83
N VAL A 39 -29.59 5.64 4.64
CA VAL A 39 -28.36 5.70 3.85
C VAL A 39 -27.16 5.66 4.78
N VAL A 40 -26.19 4.82 4.43
CA VAL A 40 -24.95 4.68 5.19
C VAL A 40 -23.79 5.08 4.30
N MET A 41 -22.89 5.93 4.81
CA MET A 41 -21.71 6.44 4.09
C MET A 41 -20.47 6.14 4.91
N VAL A 42 -19.52 5.40 4.36
CA VAL A 42 -18.35 4.93 5.11
C VAL A 42 -17.04 5.18 4.38
N GLY A 43 -15.96 5.21 5.15
CA GLY A 43 -14.60 5.21 4.66
C GLY A 43 -13.68 4.32 5.50
N ALA A 44 -12.38 4.52 5.34
CA ALA A 44 -11.38 3.56 5.83
C ALA A 44 -11.40 3.34 7.35
N GLY A 45 -11.91 4.30 8.12
CA GLY A 45 -12.01 4.21 9.57
C GLY A 45 -12.92 3.09 10.08
N ILE A 46 -13.82 2.53 9.26
CA ILE A 46 -14.60 1.34 9.67
C ILE A 46 -13.82 0.03 9.53
N SER A 47 -12.68 0.04 8.82
CA SER A 47 -11.85 -1.13 8.52
C SER A 47 -10.55 -1.18 9.34
N THR A 48 -10.24 -0.13 10.10
CA THR A 48 -9.01 -0.06 10.93
C THR A 48 -8.95 -1.14 12.00
N SER A 49 -10.08 -1.46 12.65
CA SER A 49 -10.15 -2.55 13.63
C SER A 49 -10.03 -3.95 13.02
N ALA A 50 -10.17 -4.08 11.69
CA ALA A 50 -9.84 -5.31 10.98
C ALA A 50 -8.33 -5.47 10.75
N GLY A 51 -7.51 -4.45 11.04
CA GLY A 51 -6.07 -4.45 10.76
C GLY A 51 -5.72 -3.91 9.37
N ILE A 52 -6.68 -3.31 8.67
CA ILE A 52 -6.43 -2.58 7.42
C ILE A 52 -6.09 -1.14 7.81
N PRO A 53 -4.87 -0.65 7.57
CA PRO A 53 -4.54 0.74 7.86
C PRO A 53 -5.42 1.66 7.01
N ASP A 54 -5.84 2.79 7.59
CA ASP A 54 -6.42 3.83 6.76
C ASP A 54 -5.34 4.47 5.87
N PHE A 55 -5.73 5.41 5.00
CA PHE A 55 -4.75 6.03 4.12
C PHE A 55 -3.89 7.09 4.83
N ARG A 56 -4.50 7.84 5.76
CA ARG A 56 -4.02 9.17 6.17
C ARG A 56 -3.61 9.30 7.64
N SER A 57 -3.92 8.32 8.49
CA SER A 57 -3.58 8.41 9.91
C SER A 57 -2.06 8.56 10.07
N PRO A 58 -1.60 9.50 10.91
CA PRO A 58 -0.19 9.61 11.23
C PRO A 58 0.36 8.27 11.74
N GLU A 59 1.59 7.93 11.34
CA GLU A 59 2.38 6.76 11.77
C GLU A 59 1.84 5.38 11.36
N THR A 60 0.52 5.21 11.27
CA THR A 60 -0.14 3.92 11.01
C THR A 60 -0.79 3.86 9.63
N GLY A 61 -1.04 5.00 9.01
CA GLY A 61 -1.66 5.08 7.70
C GLY A 61 -0.78 4.50 6.60
N LEU A 62 -1.42 4.05 5.52
CA LEU A 62 -0.77 3.47 4.35
C LEU A 62 0.32 4.41 3.82
N TYR A 63 0.05 5.71 3.70
CA TYR A 63 0.99 6.69 3.17
C TYR A 63 2.26 6.84 4.00
N SER A 64 2.17 6.76 5.33
CA SER A 64 3.36 6.78 6.20
C SER A 64 4.25 5.54 6.02
N ASN A 65 3.65 4.42 5.62
CA ASN A 65 4.35 3.16 5.41
C ASN A 65 4.91 2.98 3.98
N LEU A 66 4.62 3.90 3.05
CA LEU A 66 5.09 3.82 1.64
C LEU A 66 6.45 4.50 1.40
N ALA A 67 7.09 5.02 2.45
CA ALA A 67 8.39 5.71 2.34
C ALA A 67 9.48 4.87 1.63
N PHE A 68 9.37 3.54 1.64
CA PHE A 68 10.31 2.64 0.96
C PHE A 68 10.15 2.58 -0.57
N LEU A 69 9.05 3.10 -1.13
CA LEU A 69 8.76 3.07 -2.56
C LEU A 69 9.38 4.26 -3.32
N ASP A 70 10.04 5.19 -2.63
CA ASP A 70 10.69 6.38 -3.20
C ASP A 70 9.77 7.18 -4.14
N LEU A 71 8.52 7.38 -3.69
CA LEU A 71 7.52 8.15 -4.41
C LEU A 71 7.69 9.65 -4.14
N PRO A 72 7.43 10.53 -5.14
CA PRO A 72 7.42 11.98 -4.92
C PRO A 72 6.44 12.38 -3.82
N GLU A 73 5.21 11.86 -3.90
CA GLU A 73 4.22 11.93 -2.83
C GLU A 73 3.60 10.54 -2.61
N PRO A 74 3.26 10.13 -1.38
CA PRO A 74 2.66 8.81 -1.10
C PRO A 74 1.36 8.53 -1.88
N GLU A 75 0.59 9.57 -2.16
CA GLU A 75 -0.65 9.52 -2.94
C GLU A 75 -0.44 9.08 -4.39
N ASP A 76 0.77 9.28 -4.95
CA ASP A 76 1.08 8.99 -6.36
C ASP A 76 0.90 7.51 -6.72
N VAL A 77 1.01 6.61 -5.73
CA VAL A 77 0.74 5.17 -5.95
C VAL A 77 -0.69 4.90 -6.45
N PHE A 78 -1.61 5.81 -6.17
CA PHE A 78 -3.00 5.78 -6.64
C PHE A 78 -3.30 6.89 -7.64
N ASP A 79 -2.31 7.55 -8.25
CA ASP A 79 -2.52 8.50 -9.34
C ASP A 79 -2.46 7.81 -10.71
N ILE A 80 -3.44 8.06 -11.58
CA ILE A 80 -3.52 7.38 -12.87
C ILE A 80 -2.42 7.80 -13.85
N SER A 81 -1.94 9.04 -13.74
CA SER A 81 -0.84 9.56 -14.56
C SER A 81 0.46 8.88 -14.12
N PHE A 82 0.72 8.83 -12.82
CA PHE A 82 1.85 8.09 -12.28
C PHE A 82 1.79 6.60 -12.63
N PHE A 83 0.62 5.95 -12.52
CA PHE A 83 0.45 4.54 -12.89
C PHE A 83 0.76 4.27 -14.36
N ARG A 84 0.47 5.22 -15.26
CA ARG A 84 0.82 5.12 -16.69
C ARG A 84 2.32 5.22 -16.93
N GLU A 85 3.03 5.94 -16.08
CA GLU A 85 4.50 6.09 -16.16
C GLU A 85 5.22 4.92 -15.49
N ASN A 86 4.78 4.54 -14.28
CA ASN A 86 5.37 3.48 -13.47
C ASN A 86 4.29 2.74 -12.65
N PRO A 87 3.74 1.62 -13.16
CA PRO A 87 2.73 0.84 -12.44
C PRO A 87 3.30 -0.07 -11.34
N ARG A 88 4.63 -0.21 -11.24
CA ARG A 88 5.27 -1.19 -10.35
C ARG A 88 5.00 -0.93 -8.85
N PRO A 89 5.05 0.32 -8.34
CA PRO A 89 4.77 0.59 -6.92
C PRO A 89 3.37 0.13 -6.50
N PHE A 90 2.35 0.35 -7.36
CA PHE A 90 1.01 -0.16 -7.10
C PHE A 90 0.99 -1.69 -7.00
N TYR A 91 1.64 -2.40 -7.93
CA TYR A 91 1.65 -3.87 -7.90
C TYR A 91 2.49 -4.48 -6.77
N ALA A 92 3.51 -3.75 -6.30
CA ALA A 92 4.23 -4.11 -5.07
C ALA A 92 3.30 -4.03 -3.84
N LEU A 93 2.38 -3.07 -3.83
CA LEU A 93 1.42 -2.86 -2.75
C LEU A 93 0.15 -3.73 -2.87
N ALA A 94 -0.32 -3.99 -4.08
CA ALA A 94 -1.59 -4.66 -4.36
C ALA A 94 -1.67 -6.06 -3.73
N ARG A 95 -0.52 -6.71 -3.53
CA ARG A 95 -0.43 -8.01 -2.83
C ARG A 95 -0.85 -7.91 -1.37
N GLU A 96 -0.51 -6.81 -0.70
CA GLU A 96 -0.87 -6.58 0.69
C GLU A 96 -2.33 -6.13 0.84
N LEU A 97 -2.86 -5.44 -0.18
CA LEU A 97 -4.24 -4.95 -0.24
C LEU A 97 -5.26 -6.00 -0.75
N ALA A 98 -4.79 -7.15 -1.24
CA ALA A 98 -5.66 -8.15 -1.86
C ALA A 98 -6.71 -8.70 -0.86
N PRO A 99 -7.98 -8.86 -1.27
CA PRO A 99 -9.05 -9.36 -0.39
C PRO A 99 -8.77 -10.78 0.14
N GLY A 100 -9.29 -11.07 1.34
CA GLY A 100 -9.34 -12.43 1.90
C GLY A 100 -8.56 -12.64 3.20
N ARG A 101 -7.66 -11.71 3.56
CA ARG A 101 -6.91 -11.75 4.83
C ARG A 101 -7.70 -11.19 6.01
N TYR A 102 -8.57 -10.23 5.74
CA TYR A 102 -9.23 -9.44 6.77
C TYR A 102 -10.67 -9.89 6.98
N ARG A 103 -11.12 -9.85 8.24
CA ARG A 103 -12.51 -10.12 8.62
C ARG A 103 -13.29 -8.81 8.70
N PRO A 104 -14.57 -8.78 8.30
CA PRO A 104 -15.42 -7.62 8.51
C PRO A 104 -15.51 -7.22 9.99
N THR A 105 -15.60 -5.92 10.24
CA THR A 105 -15.70 -5.34 11.60
C THR A 105 -17.15 -5.35 12.10
N ILE A 106 -17.36 -4.87 13.33
CA ILE A 106 -18.69 -4.66 13.88
C ILE A 106 -19.46 -3.64 13.05
N ALA A 107 -18.81 -2.57 12.60
CA ALA A 107 -19.43 -1.57 11.72
C ALA A 107 -19.98 -2.19 10.43
N HIS A 108 -19.23 -3.08 9.77
CA HIS A 108 -19.70 -3.80 8.57
C HIS A 108 -20.91 -4.69 8.88
N SER A 109 -20.84 -5.42 9.99
CA SER A 109 -21.92 -6.30 10.44
C SER A 109 -23.20 -5.52 10.79
N PHE A 110 -23.06 -4.30 11.30
CA PHE A 110 -24.19 -3.41 11.55
C PHE A 110 -24.88 -2.98 10.26
N VAL A 111 -24.13 -2.67 9.20
CA VAL A 111 -24.73 -2.39 7.88
C VAL A 111 -25.51 -3.59 7.35
N LYS A 112 -24.96 -4.80 7.49
CA LYS A 112 -25.69 -6.03 7.18
C LYS A 112 -26.95 -6.19 8.01
N LEU A 113 -26.90 -5.89 9.31
CA LEU A 113 -28.06 -5.97 10.19
C LEU A 113 -29.16 -4.97 9.80
N LEU A 114 -28.79 -3.76 9.37
CA LEU A 114 -29.74 -2.79 8.81
C LEU A 114 -30.43 -3.34 7.56
N HIS A 115 -29.69 -4.05 6.70
CA HIS A 115 -30.26 -4.72 5.54
C HIS A 115 -31.24 -5.84 5.94
N ASP A 116 -30.85 -6.72 6.87
CA ASP A 116 -31.68 -7.86 7.31
C ASP A 116 -32.98 -7.42 7.97
N LYS A 117 -32.97 -6.25 8.61
CA LYS A 117 -34.18 -5.63 9.19
C LYS A 117 -35.00 -4.83 8.17
N GLY A 118 -34.58 -4.79 6.90
CA GLY A 118 -35.28 -4.09 5.82
C GLY A 118 -35.22 -2.56 5.92
N LEU A 119 -34.17 -2.02 6.55
CA LEU A 119 -34.01 -0.58 6.82
C LEU A 119 -32.97 0.10 5.91
N LEU A 120 -32.07 -0.67 5.32
CA LEU A 120 -31.00 -0.14 4.47
C LEU A 120 -31.54 0.25 3.08
N LEU A 121 -31.54 1.55 2.78
CA LEU A 121 -31.80 2.07 1.44
C LEU A 121 -30.61 1.76 0.53
N LYS A 122 -29.44 2.31 0.86
CA LYS A 122 -28.18 2.15 0.11
C LYS A 122 -26.99 2.40 1.03
N HIS A 123 -25.89 1.70 0.76
CA HIS A 123 -24.62 1.81 1.45
C HIS A 123 -23.56 2.34 0.48
N PHE A 124 -23.01 3.52 0.73
CA PHE A 124 -21.94 4.13 -0.02
C PHE A 124 -20.63 3.91 0.71
N THR A 125 -19.65 3.30 0.06
CA THR A 125 -18.32 3.06 0.63
C THR A 125 -17.23 3.72 -0.21
N GLN A 126 -16.26 4.32 0.46
CA GLN A 126 -15.00 4.78 -0.13
C GLN A 126 -13.93 3.67 -0.11
N ASN A 127 -14.21 2.56 0.57
CA ASN A 127 -13.26 1.47 0.75
C ASN A 127 -13.24 0.59 -0.49
N ILE A 128 -12.11 -0.09 -0.65
CA ILE A 128 -11.83 -1.01 -1.76
C ILE A 128 -11.61 -2.45 -1.27
N ASP A 129 -11.67 -2.66 0.06
CA ASP A 129 -11.30 -3.89 0.76
C ASP A 129 -12.33 -5.04 0.62
N CYS A 130 -13.52 -4.73 0.11
CA CYS A 130 -14.64 -5.66 -0.10
C CYS A 130 -15.22 -6.27 1.20
N LEU A 131 -14.92 -5.69 2.38
CA LEU A 131 -15.39 -6.21 3.66
C LEU A 131 -16.92 -6.12 3.81
N GLU A 132 -17.57 -5.18 3.12
CA GLU A 132 -19.03 -5.04 3.07
C GLU A 132 -19.69 -6.29 2.45
N ARG A 133 -19.10 -6.78 1.34
CA ARG A 133 -19.56 -8.00 0.65
C ARG A 133 -19.29 -9.23 1.50
N LEU A 134 -18.14 -9.29 2.17
CA LEU A 134 -17.80 -10.38 3.09
C LEU A 134 -18.71 -10.40 4.33
N ALA A 135 -19.19 -9.24 4.79
CA ALA A 135 -20.24 -9.16 5.81
C ALA A 135 -21.62 -9.63 5.31
N GLY A 136 -21.76 -9.89 4.00
CA GLY A 136 -22.97 -10.37 3.36
C GLY A 136 -23.93 -9.27 2.92
N VAL A 137 -23.50 -8.00 2.87
CA VAL A 137 -24.34 -6.94 2.30
C VAL A 137 -24.50 -7.22 0.80
N PRO A 138 -25.74 -7.29 0.27
CA PRO A 138 -25.95 -7.59 -1.13
C PRO A 138 -25.36 -6.51 -2.05
N GLY A 139 -24.81 -6.93 -3.19
CA GLY A 139 -24.11 -6.03 -4.11
C GLY A 139 -24.98 -4.87 -4.60
N GLU A 140 -26.28 -5.09 -4.83
CA GLU A 140 -27.22 -4.07 -5.26
C GLU A 140 -27.50 -3.01 -4.18
N LYS A 141 -27.13 -3.27 -2.93
CA LYS A 141 -27.22 -2.30 -1.84
C LYS A 141 -25.94 -1.47 -1.68
N ILE A 142 -24.84 -1.89 -2.27
CA ILE A 142 -23.54 -1.23 -2.13
C ILE A 142 -23.32 -0.28 -3.32
N VAL A 143 -22.72 0.88 -3.07
CA VAL A 143 -22.05 1.72 -4.06
C VAL A 143 -20.59 1.79 -3.66
N GLU A 144 -19.74 1.10 -4.41
CA GLU A 144 -18.28 1.16 -4.27
C GLU A 144 -17.78 2.42 -4.97
N ALA A 145 -17.81 3.56 -4.28
CA ALA A 145 -17.57 4.87 -4.89
C ALA A 145 -16.15 4.99 -5.47
N HIS A 146 -15.18 4.32 -4.85
CA HIS A 146 -13.80 4.22 -5.34
C HIS A 146 -13.51 2.86 -5.99
N GLY A 147 -14.55 2.14 -6.40
CA GLY A 147 -14.40 0.82 -7.01
C GLY A 147 -13.94 -0.25 -6.02
N SER A 148 -13.45 -1.38 -6.52
CA SER A 148 -13.05 -2.51 -5.69
C SER A 148 -12.13 -3.48 -6.42
N PHE A 149 -11.53 -4.42 -5.68
CA PHE A 149 -10.78 -5.54 -6.23
C PHE A 149 -11.67 -6.64 -6.85
N ALA A 150 -13.00 -6.45 -6.90
CA ALA A 150 -13.92 -7.47 -7.38
C ALA A 150 -13.85 -7.71 -8.90
N SER A 151 -13.31 -6.74 -9.66
CA SER A 151 -13.12 -6.87 -11.11
C SER A 151 -11.89 -6.08 -11.57
N GLN A 152 -11.49 -6.25 -12.83
CA GLN A 152 -10.30 -5.62 -13.39
C GLN A 152 -10.46 -5.35 -14.88
N LYS A 153 -9.91 -4.23 -15.34
CA LYS A 153 -10.01 -3.76 -16.72
C LYS A 153 -8.70 -3.14 -17.20
N CYS A 154 -8.51 -3.15 -18.51
CA CYS A 154 -7.48 -2.36 -19.16
C CYS A 154 -7.74 -0.86 -18.97
N ILE A 155 -6.72 -0.08 -18.63
CA ILE A 155 -6.87 1.37 -18.43
C ILE A 155 -7.18 2.12 -19.75
N ASP A 156 -6.82 1.55 -20.90
CA ASP A 156 -6.98 2.17 -22.22
C ASP A 156 -8.26 1.72 -22.91
N CYS A 157 -8.38 0.43 -23.28
CA CYS A 157 -9.53 -0.07 -24.03
C CYS A 157 -10.72 -0.50 -23.17
N LYS A 158 -10.59 -0.45 -21.84
CA LYS A 158 -11.61 -0.86 -20.85
C LYS A 158 -12.09 -2.31 -20.95
N ALA A 159 -11.42 -3.15 -21.74
CA ALA A 159 -11.70 -4.58 -21.82
C ALA A 159 -11.47 -5.23 -20.46
N ALA A 160 -12.42 -6.09 -20.06
CA ALA A 160 -12.31 -6.87 -18.83
C ALA A 160 -11.12 -7.83 -18.90
N TYR A 161 -10.48 -8.04 -17.76
CA TYR A 161 -9.35 -8.95 -17.63
C TYR A 161 -9.70 -10.15 -16.73
N PRO A 162 -9.29 -11.38 -17.09
CA PRO A 162 -9.67 -12.57 -16.31
C PRO A 162 -9.13 -12.53 -14.87
N GLU A 163 -10.00 -12.79 -13.89
CA GLU A 163 -9.65 -12.79 -12.46
C GLU A 163 -8.50 -13.75 -12.11
N PRO A 164 -8.43 -14.99 -12.62
CA PRO A 164 -7.32 -15.89 -12.29
C PRO A 164 -5.96 -15.31 -12.72
N GLN A 165 -5.91 -14.63 -13.88
CA GLN A 165 -4.69 -14.01 -14.39
C GLN A 165 -4.30 -12.78 -13.57
N MET A 166 -5.27 -12.01 -13.08
CA MET A 166 -5.01 -10.86 -12.20
C MET A 166 -4.46 -11.32 -10.86
N LYS A 167 -5.07 -12.35 -10.26
CA LYS A 167 -4.60 -12.95 -9.01
C LYS A 167 -3.17 -13.46 -9.12
N GLU A 168 -2.84 -14.12 -10.23
CA GLU A 168 -1.48 -14.58 -10.49
C GLU A 168 -0.48 -13.41 -10.61
N ALA A 169 -0.84 -12.37 -11.36
CA ALA A 169 0.01 -11.18 -11.52
C ALA A 169 0.26 -10.48 -10.18
N ILE A 170 -0.79 -10.25 -9.38
CA ILE A 170 -0.69 -9.66 -8.04
C ILE A 170 0.17 -10.53 -7.11
N ALA A 171 -0.01 -11.85 -7.13
CA ALA A 171 0.78 -12.76 -6.30
C ALA A 171 2.28 -12.71 -6.63
N LYS A 172 2.62 -12.52 -7.92
CA LYS A 172 3.99 -12.39 -8.41
C LYS A 172 4.55 -10.97 -8.32
N GLY A 173 3.71 -9.96 -8.04
CA GLY A 173 4.10 -8.55 -8.14
C GLY A 173 4.38 -8.09 -9.58
N GLU A 174 3.81 -8.78 -10.57
CA GLU A 174 4.00 -8.51 -11.99
C GLU A 174 2.91 -7.57 -12.53
N VAL A 175 3.26 -6.75 -13.52
CA VAL A 175 2.33 -5.83 -14.17
C VAL A 175 1.59 -6.58 -15.29
N PRO A 176 0.25 -6.73 -15.23
CA PRO A 176 -0.54 -7.38 -16.25
C PRO A 176 -0.78 -6.45 -17.46
N TYR A 177 -0.75 -7.06 -18.65
CA TYR A 177 -0.96 -6.37 -19.93
C TYR A 177 -2.24 -6.87 -20.60
N CYS A 178 -2.94 -5.95 -21.25
CA CYS A 178 -4.19 -6.24 -21.94
C CYS A 178 -3.91 -7.08 -23.20
N PRO A 179 -4.61 -8.22 -23.40
CA PRO A 179 -4.42 -9.05 -24.59
C PRO A 179 -4.92 -8.39 -25.89
N HIS A 180 -5.71 -7.31 -25.80
CA HIS A 180 -6.29 -6.64 -26.96
C HIS A 180 -5.48 -5.45 -27.47
N CYS A 181 -4.91 -4.65 -26.56
CA CYS A 181 -4.22 -3.40 -26.92
C CYS A 181 -2.84 -3.24 -26.29
N ASN A 182 -2.37 -4.24 -25.53
CA ASN A 182 -1.10 -4.22 -24.80
C ASN A 182 -0.96 -3.07 -23.76
N GLY A 183 -2.07 -2.42 -23.40
CA GLY A 183 -2.10 -1.41 -22.33
C GLY A 183 -2.07 -2.06 -20.95
N PHE A 184 -1.74 -1.29 -19.91
CA PHE A 184 -1.76 -1.81 -18.54
C PHE A 184 -3.18 -2.18 -18.10
N VAL A 185 -3.28 -3.23 -17.30
CA VAL A 185 -4.51 -3.63 -16.62
C VAL A 185 -4.37 -3.25 -15.16
N LYS A 186 -5.47 -2.91 -14.50
CA LYS A 186 -5.55 -2.79 -13.03
C LYS A 186 -6.88 -3.31 -12.51
N PRO A 187 -6.98 -3.65 -11.22
CA PRO A 187 -8.26 -3.79 -10.54
C PRO A 187 -9.11 -2.54 -10.76
N ASP A 188 -10.43 -2.70 -10.73
CA ASP A 188 -11.43 -1.65 -10.93
C ASP A 188 -11.54 -0.74 -9.69
N ILE A 189 -10.40 -0.29 -9.18
CA ILE A 189 -10.23 0.73 -8.15
C ILE A 189 -10.07 2.07 -8.86
N VAL A 190 -10.75 3.10 -8.38
CA VAL A 190 -10.66 4.46 -8.93
C VAL A 190 -9.39 5.13 -8.42
N PHE A 191 -8.51 5.50 -9.33
CA PHE A 191 -7.31 6.26 -9.04
C PHE A 191 -7.60 7.77 -9.06
N PHE A 192 -6.76 8.58 -8.42
CA PHE A 192 -6.77 10.02 -8.63
C PHE A 192 -6.59 10.33 -10.12
N GLY A 193 -7.40 11.29 -10.61
CA GLY A 193 -7.50 11.60 -12.04
C GLY A 193 -8.51 10.74 -12.82
N GLU A 194 -9.07 9.67 -12.24
CA GLU A 194 -10.15 8.90 -12.86
C GLU A 194 -11.54 9.38 -12.44
N ALA A 195 -12.53 9.17 -13.32
CA ALA A 195 -13.93 9.37 -12.98
C ALA A 195 -14.41 8.26 -12.04
N LEU A 196 -15.30 8.62 -11.10
CA LEU A 196 -16.00 7.63 -10.28
C LEU A 196 -16.91 6.74 -11.14
N PRO A 197 -17.30 5.55 -10.65
CA PRO A 197 -18.12 4.63 -11.42
C PRO A 197 -19.49 5.23 -11.73
N GLU A 198 -20.07 4.84 -12.87
CA GLU A 198 -21.42 5.28 -13.26
C GLU A 198 -22.47 4.95 -12.18
N GLU A 199 -22.28 3.85 -11.46
CA GLU A 199 -23.15 3.48 -10.35
C GLU A 199 -23.17 4.56 -9.25
N PHE A 200 -22.03 5.21 -8.96
CA PHE A 200 -22.01 6.33 -8.02
C PHE A 200 -22.87 7.49 -8.53
N HIS A 201 -22.69 7.89 -9.79
CA HIS A 201 -23.43 9.01 -10.38
C HIS A 201 -24.94 8.76 -10.45
N SER A 202 -25.32 7.53 -10.81
CA SER A 202 -26.72 7.10 -10.87
C SER A 202 -27.41 7.04 -9.51
N ASN A 203 -26.65 6.84 -8.42
CA ASN A 203 -27.20 6.69 -7.06
C ASN A 203 -26.96 7.91 -6.16
N ARG A 204 -26.19 8.93 -6.59
CA ARG A 204 -25.78 10.06 -5.73
C ARG A 204 -26.91 10.88 -5.12
N SER A 205 -28.11 10.85 -5.71
CA SER A 205 -29.31 11.55 -5.21
C SER A 205 -30.18 10.70 -4.28
N LEU A 206 -29.88 9.40 -4.09
CA LEU A 206 -30.62 8.56 -3.13
C LEU A 206 -30.67 9.11 -1.70
N PRO A 207 -29.65 9.82 -1.18
CA PRO A 207 -29.74 10.46 0.13
C PRO A 207 -30.90 11.46 0.26
N GLU A 208 -31.43 12.01 -0.84
CA GLU A 208 -32.62 12.88 -0.84
C GLU A 208 -33.90 12.16 -0.37
N GLN A 209 -33.91 10.82 -0.45
CA GLN A 209 -35.05 9.96 -0.07
C GLN A 209 -34.87 9.35 1.33
N ALA A 210 -33.76 9.64 2.01
CA ALA A 210 -33.41 9.02 3.28
C ALA A 210 -34.25 9.56 4.44
N ASP A 211 -34.57 8.67 5.37
CA ASP A 211 -35.20 9.01 6.65
C ASP A 211 -34.16 9.15 7.77
N LEU A 212 -32.94 8.68 7.52
CA LEU A 212 -31.78 8.76 8.41
C LEU A 212 -30.50 8.62 7.58
N CYS A 213 -29.51 9.45 7.88
CA CYS A 213 -28.16 9.33 7.32
C CYS A 213 -27.18 8.92 8.40
N ILE A 214 -26.38 7.88 8.15
CA ILE A 214 -25.32 7.43 9.05
C ILE A 214 -23.98 7.56 8.31
N VAL A 215 -23.07 8.35 8.86
CA VAL A 215 -21.71 8.54 8.35
C VAL A 215 -20.73 7.92 9.34
N MET A 216 -19.85 7.02 8.89
CA MET A 216 -18.90 6.34 9.77
C MET A 216 -17.49 6.28 9.20
N GLY A 217 -16.48 6.51 10.04
CA GLY A 217 -15.09 6.21 9.70
C GLY A 217 -14.56 6.91 8.44
N THR A 218 -14.95 8.15 8.17
CA THR A 218 -14.49 8.91 6.98
C THR A 218 -14.10 10.33 7.35
N SER A 219 -13.09 10.87 6.66
CA SER A 219 -12.68 12.28 6.78
C SER A 219 -13.61 13.24 6.03
N LEU A 220 -14.48 12.73 5.13
CA LEU A 220 -15.26 13.53 4.18
C LEU A 220 -14.42 14.60 3.45
N SER A 221 -13.18 14.27 3.06
CA SER A 221 -12.29 15.20 2.35
C SER A 221 -12.25 14.98 0.83
N VAL A 222 -12.64 13.80 0.36
CA VAL A 222 -12.57 13.43 -1.07
C VAL A 222 -13.91 13.69 -1.75
N GLN A 223 -13.92 14.62 -2.70
CA GLN A 223 -15.07 14.87 -3.56
C GLN A 223 -15.13 13.86 -4.71
N PRO A 224 -16.33 13.54 -5.25
CA PRO A 224 -17.65 14.05 -4.87
C PRO A 224 -18.28 13.37 -3.64
N PHE A 225 -17.66 12.34 -3.07
CA PHE A 225 -18.24 11.56 -1.96
C PHE A 225 -18.56 12.42 -0.73
N ALA A 226 -17.66 13.34 -0.39
CA ALA A 226 -17.81 14.27 0.74
C ALA A 226 -19.09 15.12 0.69
N SER A 227 -19.68 15.31 -0.49
CA SER A 227 -20.94 16.05 -0.67
C SER A 227 -22.20 15.22 -0.37
N LEU A 228 -22.10 13.89 -0.31
CA LEU A 228 -23.27 13.01 -0.15
C LEU A 228 -24.15 13.35 1.07
N PRO A 229 -23.60 13.64 2.27
CA PRO A 229 -24.41 13.99 3.43
C PRO A 229 -25.22 15.30 3.29
N VAL A 230 -24.89 16.14 2.30
CA VAL A 230 -25.59 17.41 2.03
C VAL A 230 -26.91 17.17 1.31
N PHE A 231 -27.00 16.13 0.46
CA PHE A 231 -28.24 15.77 -0.24
C PHE A 231 -29.34 15.27 0.71
N CYS A 232 -29.00 14.91 1.95
CA CYS A 232 -30.01 14.58 2.96
C CYS A 232 -30.87 15.82 3.26
N PRO A 233 -32.21 15.75 3.18
CA PRO A 233 -33.09 16.88 3.42
C PRO A 233 -32.91 17.51 4.81
N GLU A 234 -33.28 18.78 4.95
CA GLU A 234 -33.41 19.38 6.28
C GLU A 234 -34.49 18.65 7.11
N GLY A 235 -34.29 18.58 8.42
CA GLY A 235 -35.17 17.83 9.33
C GLY A 235 -34.95 16.31 9.35
N ILE A 236 -34.12 15.76 8.45
CA ILE A 236 -33.66 14.38 8.54
C ILE A 236 -32.42 14.30 9.43
N PRO A 237 -32.43 13.51 10.52
CA PRO A 237 -31.27 13.36 11.38
C PRO A 237 -30.07 12.78 10.63
N ARG A 238 -28.87 13.24 10.98
CA ARG A 238 -27.60 12.67 10.51
C ARG A 238 -26.75 12.26 11.70
N VAL A 239 -26.24 11.04 11.66
CA VAL A 239 -25.38 10.49 12.72
C VAL A 239 -23.97 10.39 12.20
N LEU A 240 -23.00 10.94 12.93
CA LEU A 240 -21.57 10.70 12.70
C LEU A 240 -21.06 9.74 13.76
N ILE A 241 -20.40 8.64 13.35
CA ILE A 241 -19.62 7.78 14.23
C ILE A 241 -18.17 7.80 13.72
N ASN A 242 -17.31 8.58 14.35
CA ASN A 242 -15.96 8.81 13.83
C ASN A 242 -15.02 9.32 14.93
N MET A 243 -13.71 9.17 14.77
CA MET A 243 -12.74 9.70 15.74
C MET A 243 -12.85 11.22 15.89
N GLU A 244 -13.12 11.92 14.79
CA GLU A 244 -13.14 13.37 14.73
C GLU A 244 -14.41 13.89 14.04
N ARG A 245 -14.76 15.14 14.32
CA ARG A 245 -15.79 15.85 13.56
C ARG A 245 -15.28 16.15 12.16
N VAL A 246 -16.09 15.85 11.14
CA VAL A 246 -15.70 15.96 9.73
C VAL A 246 -16.77 16.64 8.87
N GLY A 247 -16.33 17.27 7.79
CA GLY A 247 -17.20 17.96 6.84
C GLY A 247 -18.16 18.95 7.52
N GLY A 248 -19.42 18.95 7.07
CA GLY A 248 -20.51 19.72 7.65
C GLY A 248 -21.31 18.99 8.75
N MET A 249 -20.78 17.91 9.34
CA MET A 249 -21.50 17.18 10.40
C MET A 249 -21.50 18.00 11.70
N GLY A 250 -22.63 18.07 12.41
CA GLY A 250 -22.80 18.91 13.60
C GLY A 250 -23.19 20.36 13.28
N SER A 251 -23.44 20.68 12.00
CA SER A 251 -23.92 21.99 11.58
C SER A 251 -25.45 22.07 11.51
N ARG A 252 -26.17 20.96 11.74
CA ARG A 252 -27.64 20.94 11.82
C ARG A 252 -28.11 20.64 13.25
N PRO A 253 -29.29 21.15 13.67
CA PRO A 253 -29.82 20.93 15.02
C PRO A 253 -30.02 19.45 15.41
N ASP A 254 -30.30 18.59 14.42
CA ASP A 254 -30.57 17.16 14.58
C ASP A 254 -29.39 16.27 14.18
N ASP A 255 -28.19 16.85 14.00
CA ASP A 255 -26.97 16.08 13.85
C ASP A 255 -26.53 15.52 15.21
N VAL A 256 -26.19 14.23 15.24
CA VAL A 256 -25.69 13.54 16.44
C VAL A 256 -24.29 13.02 16.17
N LEU A 257 -23.33 13.42 17.01
CA LEU A 257 -21.93 13.05 16.86
C LEU A 257 -21.53 12.07 17.97
N LEU A 258 -21.10 10.87 17.58
CA LEU A 258 -20.48 9.87 18.43
C LEU A 258 -18.99 9.88 18.12
N LEU A 259 -18.25 10.72 18.85
CA LEU A 259 -16.81 10.84 18.65
C LEU A 259 -16.06 9.73 19.39
N GLY A 260 -15.22 9.01 18.66
CA GLY A 260 -14.43 7.88 19.16
C GLY A 260 -14.37 6.72 18.17
N ASP A 261 -14.00 5.55 18.68
CA ASP A 261 -13.89 4.32 17.90
C ASP A 261 -15.22 3.94 17.23
N CYS A 262 -15.15 3.53 15.96
CA CYS A 262 -16.34 3.23 15.16
C CYS A 262 -17.11 2.03 15.71
N ASP A 263 -16.41 0.95 16.08
CA ASP A 263 -17.05 -0.27 16.58
C ASP A 263 -17.71 -0.03 17.95
N ALA A 264 -17.06 0.73 18.83
CA ALA A 264 -17.64 1.15 20.11
C ALA A 264 -18.89 2.02 19.91
N GLY A 265 -18.85 2.99 18.99
CA GLY A 265 -20.00 3.84 18.67
C GLY A 265 -21.17 3.05 18.08
N VAL A 266 -20.87 2.11 17.17
CA VAL A 266 -21.87 1.20 16.58
C VAL A 266 -22.48 0.28 17.63
N ARG A 267 -21.69 -0.30 18.55
CA ARG A 267 -22.24 -1.08 19.68
C ARG A 267 -23.16 -0.24 20.56
N LYS A 268 -22.77 1.00 20.85
CA LYS A 268 -23.63 1.93 21.62
C LYS A 268 -24.96 2.17 20.90
N PHE A 269 -24.93 2.38 19.58
CA PHE A 269 -26.15 2.56 18.79
C PHE A 269 -27.01 1.29 18.76
N ALA A 270 -26.40 0.12 18.53
CA ALA A 270 -27.08 -1.17 18.57
C ALA A 270 -27.72 -1.43 19.94
N ARG A 271 -27.05 -1.08 21.04
CA ARG A 271 -27.62 -1.16 22.40
C ARG A 271 -28.85 -0.27 22.57
N ALA A 272 -28.79 0.99 22.10
CA ALA A 272 -29.93 1.90 22.15
C ALA A 272 -31.13 1.38 21.33
N LEU A 273 -30.88 0.65 20.24
CA LEU A 273 -31.91 0.00 19.43
C LEU A 273 -32.44 -1.31 20.05
N GLY A 274 -31.65 -1.95 20.92
CA GLY A 274 -31.92 -3.26 21.50
C GLY A 274 -31.41 -4.43 20.63
N TRP A 275 -30.40 -4.19 19.80
CA TRP A 275 -29.87 -5.14 18.80
C TRP A 275 -28.44 -5.62 19.11
N GLU A 276 -27.90 -5.32 20.29
CA GLU A 276 -26.50 -5.62 20.64
C GLU A 276 -26.19 -7.11 20.51
N GLN A 277 -27.05 -8.01 21.02
CA GLN A 277 -26.82 -9.46 20.93
C GLN A 277 -26.93 -9.97 19.48
N GLU A 278 -27.87 -9.45 18.69
CA GLU A 278 -28.02 -9.81 17.28
C GLU A 278 -26.81 -9.37 16.46
N LEU A 279 -26.28 -8.18 16.74
CA LEU A 279 -25.10 -7.64 16.09
C LEU A 279 -23.85 -8.47 16.40
N GLU A 280 -23.62 -8.80 17.66
CA GLU A 280 -22.47 -9.62 18.08
C GLU A 280 -22.55 -11.03 17.49
N ALA A 281 -23.74 -11.64 17.46
CA ALA A 281 -23.94 -12.95 16.84
C ALA A 281 -23.70 -12.92 15.32
N LEU A 282 -24.20 -11.88 14.63
CA LEU A 282 -23.98 -11.69 13.20
C LEU A 282 -22.50 -11.46 12.90
N TRP A 283 -21.83 -10.60 13.68
CA TRP A 283 -20.40 -10.41 13.54
C TRP A 283 -19.66 -11.72 13.75
N GLU A 284 -19.94 -12.50 14.79
CA GLU A 284 -19.28 -13.79 15.04
C GLU A 284 -19.48 -14.80 13.90
N SER A 285 -20.62 -14.77 13.22
CA SER A 285 -20.86 -15.62 12.03
C SER A 285 -19.91 -15.32 10.85
N THR A 286 -19.32 -14.12 10.80
CA THR A 286 -18.30 -13.74 9.80
C THR A 286 -16.91 -14.30 10.12
N ASN A 287 -16.77 -15.15 11.15
CA ASN A 287 -15.54 -15.85 11.51
C ASN A 287 -15.54 -17.33 11.06
N PRO A 288 -15.31 -17.65 9.76
CA PRO A 288 -15.30 -19.03 9.26
C PRO A 288 -14.30 -19.98 9.93
N ASP A 289 -13.20 -19.47 10.50
CA ASP A 289 -12.14 -20.31 11.07
C ASP A 289 -11.40 -19.55 12.17
N LYS A 290 -11.92 -19.69 13.39
CA LYS A 290 -11.51 -18.89 14.56
C LYS A 290 -10.05 -19.10 14.94
N GLU A 291 -9.58 -20.35 14.89
CA GLU A 291 -8.23 -20.73 15.29
C GLU A 291 -7.18 -20.34 14.24
N ALA A 292 -7.48 -20.50 12.95
CA ALA A 292 -6.58 -20.11 11.86
C ALA A 292 -6.36 -18.60 11.79
N ARG A 293 -7.39 -17.80 12.09
CA ARG A 293 -7.34 -16.33 12.03
C ARG A 293 -6.72 -15.67 13.25
N GLU A 294 -6.88 -16.24 14.44
CA GLU A 294 -6.13 -15.76 15.61
C GLU A 294 -4.62 -15.85 15.37
N ALA A 295 -4.16 -16.84 14.61
CA ALA A 295 -2.78 -16.95 14.14
C ALA A 295 -2.41 -15.99 13.00
N GLU A 296 -3.37 -15.59 12.15
CA GLU A 296 -3.14 -14.70 10.99
C GLU A 296 -3.20 -13.20 11.33
N ASN A 297 -4.08 -12.81 12.27
CA ASN A 297 -4.25 -11.46 12.81
C ASN A 297 -3.14 -11.04 13.78
N ALA A 298 -2.12 -11.90 13.97
CA ALA A 298 -0.91 -11.53 14.66
C ALA A 298 -0.28 -10.29 13.97
N PRO A 299 0.00 -9.19 14.71
CA PRO A 299 0.57 -7.97 14.17
C PRO A 299 1.71 -8.17 13.16
N LEU A 300 1.78 -7.31 12.14
CA LEU A 300 2.81 -7.36 11.08
C LEU A 300 4.25 -7.39 11.62
N TRP A 301 4.52 -6.81 12.79
CA TRP A 301 5.83 -6.85 13.44
C TRP A 301 6.24 -8.23 13.98
N MET A 302 5.30 -9.17 14.17
CA MET A 302 5.63 -10.59 14.44
C MET A 302 5.96 -11.39 13.17
N ARG A 303 5.57 -10.90 11.97
CA ARG A 303 6.06 -11.49 10.71
C ARG A 303 7.52 -11.12 10.45
N ASP A 304 7.94 -9.97 10.96
CA ASP A 304 9.34 -9.54 10.96
C ASP A 304 10.21 -10.46 11.82
N GLU A 305 9.67 -11.06 12.89
CA GLU A 305 10.39 -12.04 13.71
C GLU A 305 10.69 -13.33 12.92
N ARG A 306 9.73 -13.80 12.09
CA ARG A 306 9.97 -14.91 11.15
C ARG A 306 10.92 -14.56 10.01
N LEU A 307 10.88 -13.32 9.51
CA LEU A 307 11.82 -12.83 8.51
C LEU A 307 13.21 -12.64 9.12
N GLN A 308 13.32 -12.18 10.36
CA GLN A 308 14.55 -12.06 11.12
C GLN A 308 15.13 -13.44 11.41
N ASP A 309 14.32 -14.41 11.83
CA ASP A 309 14.74 -15.81 11.97
C ASP A 309 15.26 -16.41 10.65
N GLU A 310 14.59 -16.12 9.52
CA GLU A 310 15.02 -16.60 8.21
C GLU A 310 16.27 -15.85 7.71
N VAL A 311 16.39 -14.55 7.97
CA VAL A 311 17.58 -13.73 7.69
C VAL A 311 18.76 -14.18 8.54
N GLU A 312 18.57 -14.45 9.83
CA GLU A 312 19.59 -14.95 10.75
C GLU A 312 20.04 -16.36 10.33
N ARG A 313 19.08 -17.25 10.01
CA ARG A 313 19.37 -18.57 9.44
C ARG A 313 20.07 -18.52 8.09
N LEU A 314 19.76 -17.55 7.22
CA LEU A 314 20.44 -17.34 5.94
C LEU A 314 21.83 -16.76 6.15
N THR A 315 21.99 -15.84 7.11
CA THR A 315 23.28 -15.25 7.49
C THR A 315 24.20 -16.31 8.06
N GLU A 316 23.73 -17.17 8.97
CA GLU A 316 24.49 -18.32 9.47
C GLU A 316 24.92 -19.30 8.37
N LYS A 317 24.09 -19.46 7.32
CA LYS A 317 24.44 -20.32 6.17
C LYS A 317 25.50 -19.67 5.30
N VAL A 318 25.43 -18.35 5.10
CA VAL A 318 26.44 -17.57 4.38
C VAL A 318 27.75 -17.57 5.15
N ASP A 319 27.73 -17.35 6.45
CA ASP A 319 28.92 -17.37 7.30
C ASP A 319 29.57 -18.75 7.32
N ARG A 320 28.79 -19.84 7.46
CA ARG A 320 29.32 -21.21 7.31
C ARG A 320 29.95 -21.45 5.94
N ALA A 321 29.35 -20.93 4.87
CA ALA A 321 29.89 -21.04 3.52
C ALA A 321 31.19 -20.22 3.34
N LEU A 322 31.27 -19.04 3.96
CA LEU A 322 32.44 -18.18 3.96
C LEU A 322 33.58 -18.77 4.81
N GLU A 323 33.29 -19.37 5.96
CA GLU A 323 34.25 -20.11 6.79
C GLU A 323 34.78 -21.35 6.05
N LEU A 324 33.91 -22.10 5.36
CA LEU A 324 34.33 -23.21 4.48
C LEU A 324 35.24 -22.72 3.34
N SER A 325 34.92 -21.57 2.74
CA SER A 325 35.75 -20.92 1.71
C SER A 325 37.08 -20.42 2.28
N GLY A 326 37.10 -19.86 3.49
CA GLY A 326 38.30 -19.40 4.19
C GLY A 326 39.21 -20.56 4.59
N ALA A 327 38.66 -21.61 5.20
CA ALA A 327 39.36 -22.82 5.56
C ALA A 327 39.87 -23.61 4.33
N TYR A 328 39.22 -23.46 3.17
CA TYR A 328 39.72 -23.94 1.90
C TYR A 328 40.89 -23.08 1.39
N ARG A 329 40.76 -21.74 1.44
CA ARG A 329 41.81 -20.79 1.06
C ARG A 329 43.08 -20.98 1.90
N ASP A 330 42.94 -21.18 3.21
CA ASP A 330 44.05 -21.41 4.13
C ASP A 330 44.70 -22.79 3.95
N ARG A 331 43.91 -23.83 3.62
CA ARG A 331 44.46 -25.13 3.23
C ARG A 331 45.26 -25.06 1.94
N VAL A 332 44.75 -24.35 0.94
CA VAL A 332 45.47 -24.11 -0.32
C VAL A 332 46.74 -23.29 -0.07
N ARG A 333 46.69 -22.27 0.79
CA ARG A 333 47.86 -21.47 1.18
C ARG A 333 48.92 -22.30 1.90
N GLN A 334 48.52 -23.12 2.87
CA GLN A 334 49.44 -24.06 3.55
C GLN A 334 50.04 -25.11 2.61
N GLN A 335 49.30 -25.56 1.59
CA GLN A 335 49.84 -26.47 0.57
C GLN A 335 50.86 -25.77 -0.33
N LEU A 336 50.60 -24.53 -0.73
CA LEU A 336 51.53 -23.71 -1.51
C LEU A 336 52.79 -23.35 -0.71
N ASP A 337 52.66 -23.07 0.58
CA ASP A 337 53.80 -22.79 1.48
C ASP A 337 54.63 -24.06 1.74
N ARG A 338 54.00 -25.23 1.90
CA ARG A 338 54.72 -26.52 1.99
C ARG A 338 55.45 -26.84 0.70
N HIS A 339 54.86 -26.55 -0.46
CA HIS A 339 55.53 -26.73 -1.76
C HIS A 339 56.73 -25.79 -1.90
N SER A 340 56.57 -24.52 -1.51
CA SER A 340 57.63 -23.51 -1.55
C SER A 340 58.79 -23.86 -0.60
N GLN A 341 58.51 -24.40 0.60
CA GLN A 341 59.54 -24.88 1.53
C GLN A 341 60.23 -26.15 1.02
N LYS A 342 59.52 -27.04 0.32
CA LYS A 342 60.09 -28.23 -0.32
C LYS A 342 61.02 -27.84 -1.48
N GLU A 343 60.63 -26.86 -2.30
CA GLU A 343 61.47 -26.30 -3.37
C GLU A 343 62.70 -25.56 -2.83
N ALA A 344 62.56 -24.81 -1.72
CA ALA A 344 63.69 -24.15 -1.06
C ALA A 344 64.70 -25.16 -0.45
N SER A 345 64.20 -26.27 0.12
CA SER A 345 65.02 -27.35 0.64
C SER A 345 65.74 -28.14 -0.46
N ILE A 346 65.08 -28.35 -1.62
CA ILE A 346 65.70 -28.93 -2.82
C ILE A 346 66.79 -28.00 -3.39
N ARG A 347 66.56 -26.69 -3.43
CA ARG A 347 67.56 -25.69 -3.88
C ARG A 347 68.78 -25.60 -2.95
N GLN A 348 68.59 -25.73 -1.63
CA GLN A 348 69.71 -25.81 -0.67
C GLN A 348 70.47 -27.14 -0.75
N GLY A 349 69.80 -28.25 -1.08
CA GLY A 349 70.46 -29.54 -1.36
C GLY A 349 71.33 -29.52 -2.62
N THR A 350 70.89 -28.83 -3.68
CA THR A 350 71.67 -28.70 -4.93
C THR A 350 72.85 -27.74 -4.83
N ALA A 351 72.81 -26.74 -3.93
CA ALA A 351 73.94 -25.83 -3.68
C ALA A 351 75.08 -26.49 -2.89
N ALA A 352 74.78 -27.50 -2.06
CA ALA A 352 75.79 -28.27 -1.32
C ALA A 352 76.51 -29.34 -2.16
N ALA A 353 75.95 -29.74 -3.31
CA ALA A 353 76.54 -30.74 -4.20
C ALA A 353 77.52 -30.15 -5.24
N HIS A 354 77.59 -28.82 -5.40
CA HIS A 354 78.42 -28.15 -6.42
C HIS A 354 79.76 -27.58 -5.91
N ALA A 355 80.10 -27.80 -4.63
CA ALA A 355 81.30 -27.25 -3.99
C ALA A 355 82.37 -28.30 -3.60
N LEU A 356 82.28 -29.54 -4.11
CA LEU A 356 83.27 -30.61 -3.88
C LEU A 356 83.49 -31.44 -5.16
N SER A 357 84.18 -30.87 -6.15
CA SER A 357 85.08 -31.63 -7.03
C SER A 357 85.90 -30.65 -7.89
N SER A 358 87.11 -30.34 -7.44
CA SER A 358 88.14 -29.70 -8.24
C SER A 358 89.26 -30.71 -8.48
N LYS A 359 89.49 -31.07 -9.76
CA LYS A 359 90.81 -31.23 -10.43
C LYS A 359 90.68 -31.97 -11.78
N GLN A 360 90.71 -31.19 -12.88
CA GLN A 360 91.52 -31.30 -14.12
C GLN A 360 91.65 -32.65 -14.90
N PRO A 361 92.06 -32.63 -16.20
CA PRO A 361 91.52 -31.92 -17.38
C PRO A 361 91.47 -32.81 -18.68
N LEU A 362 91.07 -32.21 -19.81
CA LEU A 362 91.30 -32.60 -21.23
C LEU A 362 90.60 -33.86 -21.80
N GLY A 363 89.89 -33.68 -22.93
CA GLY A 363 89.51 -34.80 -23.82
C GLY A 363 88.44 -34.45 -24.87
N GLN A 364 88.80 -34.63 -26.15
CA GLN A 364 88.09 -34.25 -27.37
C GLN A 364 86.71 -34.92 -27.64
N SER A 365 85.87 -34.15 -28.36
CA SER A 365 85.09 -34.52 -29.56
C SER A 365 83.87 -35.46 -29.52
N SER A 366 82.89 -35.03 -30.33
CA SER A 366 81.94 -35.78 -31.17
C SER A 366 80.56 -36.16 -30.60
N GLY A 367 79.50 -35.89 -31.40
CA GLY A 367 78.34 -36.79 -31.47
C GLY A 367 76.94 -36.23 -31.18
N ILE A 368 76.41 -35.38 -32.07
CA ILE A 368 75.14 -35.60 -32.83
C ILE A 368 73.78 -35.67 -32.06
N SER A 369 72.89 -34.70 -32.43
CA SER A 369 71.41 -34.75 -32.61
C SER A 369 70.48 -34.97 -31.39
N ARG A 370 69.25 -34.43 -31.31
CA ARG A 370 68.34 -33.69 -32.22
C ARG A 370 67.15 -33.16 -31.40
N ASP A 371 66.60 -32.01 -31.85
CA ASP A 371 65.18 -31.62 -31.99
C ASP A 371 64.27 -31.63 -30.72
N GLU A 372 63.36 -30.70 -30.46
CA GLU A 372 62.69 -29.67 -31.28
C GLU A 372 61.94 -28.67 -30.35
N GLU A 373 61.91 -27.40 -30.79
CA GLU A 373 60.88 -26.32 -30.69
C GLU A 373 59.84 -26.32 -29.53
N THR A 374 59.50 -25.20 -28.87
CA THR A 374 59.08 -23.88 -29.39
C THR A 374 59.22 -22.78 -28.31
N ASP A 375 59.73 -21.60 -28.65
CA ASP A 375 59.64 -20.37 -27.83
C ASP A 375 59.17 -19.18 -28.68
N GLY A 376 58.28 -18.38 -28.08
CA GLY A 376 58.24 -16.92 -28.21
C GLY A 376 57.77 -16.30 -29.54
N ARG A 377 57.34 -15.05 -29.58
CA ARG A 377 56.95 -14.05 -28.57
C ARG A 377 56.52 -12.80 -29.39
N LEU A 378 55.73 -11.94 -28.75
CA LEU A 378 55.69 -10.47 -28.92
C LEU A 378 54.87 -9.82 -30.06
N ALA A 379 53.78 -9.19 -29.60
CA ALA A 379 53.43 -7.77 -29.69
C ALA A 379 53.37 -7.04 -31.05
N GLN A 380 52.24 -6.36 -31.31
CA GLN A 380 52.17 -4.89 -31.40
C GLN A 380 50.73 -4.35 -31.60
N ASP A 381 50.61 -3.07 -31.26
CA ASP A 381 49.45 -2.18 -31.07
C ASP A 381 48.55 -1.90 -32.30
N GLU A 382 47.26 -1.60 -32.05
CA GLU A 382 46.56 -0.31 -32.32
C GLU A 382 45.01 -0.48 -32.38
N PRO A 383 44.22 0.57 -32.07
CA PRO A 383 42.79 0.49 -31.77
C PRO A 383 41.88 0.89 -32.97
N VAL A 384 40.61 0.45 -32.95
CA VAL A 384 39.59 0.88 -33.94
C VAL A 384 38.53 1.77 -33.25
N ASN A 385 38.45 2.99 -33.77
CA ASN A 385 37.49 4.06 -33.47
C ASN A 385 36.01 3.66 -33.65
N GLY A 386 35.17 4.09 -32.70
CA GLY A 386 33.73 4.22 -32.85
C GLY A 386 33.33 5.70 -32.93
N ASP A 387 32.73 6.09 -34.05
CA ASP A 387 32.10 7.39 -34.26
C ASP A 387 30.73 7.46 -33.57
N VAL A 388 30.56 8.34 -32.59
CA VAL A 388 29.25 8.92 -32.24
C VAL A 388 29.41 10.42 -31.95
N LYS A 389 28.84 11.25 -32.83
CA LYS A 389 28.77 12.70 -32.71
C LYS A 389 27.88 13.11 -31.54
N ALA A 390 28.44 13.82 -30.57
CA ALA A 390 27.68 14.63 -29.61
C ALA A 390 27.14 15.88 -30.32
N ARG A 391 25.82 16.10 -30.26
CA ARG A 391 25.18 17.36 -30.64
C ARG A 391 24.91 18.14 -29.36
N GLU A 392 25.57 19.29 -29.23
CA GLU A 392 25.24 20.33 -28.25
C GLU A 392 23.86 20.92 -28.56
N LEU A 393 22.97 20.94 -27.56
CA LEU A 393 21.72 21.69 -27.59
C LEU A 393 21.88 22.93 -26.71
N GLN A 394 21.79 24.10 -27.35
CA GLN A 394 21.76 25.40 -26.68
C GLN A 394 20.39 25.62 -25.99
N PRO A 395 20.36 26.30 -24.83
CA PRO A 395 19.11 26.59 -24.13
C PRO A 395 18.36 27.74 -24.82
N THR A 396 17.13 27.47 -25.26
CA THR A 396 16.18 28.49 -25.70
C THR A 396 15.50 29.15 -24.52
N ALA A 397 15.52 30.48 -24.48
CA ALA A 397 14.88 31.33 -23.50
C ALA A 397 13.36 31.08 -23.42
N VAL A 398 12.83 30.92 -22.20
CA VAL A 398 11.40 30.92 -21.92
C VAL A 398 11.03 32.29 -21.34
N HIS A 399 10.02 32.90 -21.93
CA HIS A 399 9.41 34.15 -21.48
C HIS A 399 8.68 33.95 -20.15
N ASP A 400 8.97 34.81 -19.18
CA ASP A 400 8.23 34.96 -17.93
C ASP A 400 6.77 35.38 -18.19
N SER A 401 5.82 34.59 -17.67
CA SER A 401 4.47 35.07 -17.36
C SER A 401 4.19 34.75 -15.89
N GLU A 402 4.05 35.82 -15.11
CA GLU A 402 3.79 35.85 -13.68
C GLU A 402 2.56 35.02 -13.28
N GLY A 403 2.71 34.13 -12.29
CA GLY A 403 1.61 33.33 -11.75
C GLY A 403 2.05 32.32 -10.69
N GLY A 404 2.79 32.77 -9.67
CA GLY A 404 3.29 31.90 -8.59
C GLY A 404 2.20 31.40 -7.64
N LEU A 405 2.27 30.11 -7.29
CA LEU A 405 1.38 29.32 -6.41
C LEU A 405 1.42 29.72 -4.91
N GLY A 406 1.84 30.95 -4.58
CA GLY A 406 2.04 31.40 -3.19
C GLY A 406 0.77 31.53 -2.34
N HIS A 407 -0.41 31.26 -2.90
CA HIS A 407 -1.70 31.36 -2.21
C HIS A 407 -2.21 30.00 -1.71
N VAL A 408 -1.50 28.90 -1.98
CA VAL A 408 -1.94 27.53 -1.64
C VAL A 408 -1.26 27.01 -0.36
N PHE A 409 -0.08 27.52 0.02
CA PHE A 409 0.70 26.98 1.16
C PHE A 409 1.35 28.09 2.02
N PRO A 410 0.63 28.70 2.98
CA PRO A 410 1.14 29.80 3.81
C PRO A 410 2.22 29.40 4.83
N HIS A 411 2.57 28.12 4.97
CA HIS A 411 3.55 27.60 5.94
C HIS A 411 4.94 27.34 5.34
N LEU A 412 5.11 27.46 4.02
CA LEU A 412 6.40 27.23 3.35
C LEU A 412 7.32 28.48 3.34
N ASP A 413 6.77 29.67 3.61
CA ASP A 413 7.56 30.92 3.66
C ASP A 413 8.32 31.11 4.99
N SER A 414 7.93 30.42 6.06
CA SER A 414 8.63 30.51 7.35
C SER A 414 9.94 29.71 7.38
N GLN A 415 10.08 28.66 6.58
CA GLN A 415 11.30 27.86 6.55
C GLN A 415 12.39 28.44 5.61
N ARG A 416 12.02 29.27 4.64
CA ARG A 416 13.02 29.93 3.77
C ARG A 416 13.76 31.10 4.42
N LYS A 417 13.27 31.65 5.53
CA LYS A 417 13.95 32.76 6.24
C LYS A 417 15.01 32.31 7.23
N GLU A 418 14.99 31.06 7.70
CA GLU A 418 16.00 30.56 8.65
C GLU A 418 17.26 30.00 7.95
N SER A 419 17.16 29.52 6.71
CA SER A 419 18.34 29.02 5.96
C SER A 419 19.21 30.09 5.31
N SER A 420 18.88 31.39 5.48
CA SER A 420 19.69 32.50 4.94
C SER A 420 20.42 33.30 6.04
N ALA A 421 20.41 32.80 7.27
CA ALA A 421 21.14 33.37 8.41
C ALA A 421 21.94 32.30 9.16
N MET A 422 22.83 31.59 8.44
CA MET A 422 24.02 30.93 8.99
C MET A 422 25.17 31.01 7.99
#